data_AF-A0A7R9NJZ3-F1
#
_entry.id   AF-A0A7R9NJZ3-F1
#
_cell.length_a   1.000
_cell.length_b   1.000
_cell.length_c   1.000
_cell.angle_alpha   90.00
_cell.angle_beta   90.00
_cell.angle_gamma   90.00
#
_symmetry.space_group_name_H-M   'P 1'
#
loop_
_entity.id
_entity.type
_entity.pdbx_description
1 polymer ?
#
loop_
_entity_poly.entity_id
_entity_poly.type
_entity_poly.pdbx_seq_one_letter_code
_entity_poly.pdbx_strand_id
1 'polypeptide(L)' 'HDENVVAVKAAVDADGQVTLEDLVETLGINAMSISRILKEKLGYTEKSARWVPHRAENY' A
#
# COMPACT_ATOMS: atom_id res chain seq x y z
N HIS A 1 5.38 -17.28 -9.65
CA HIS A 1 4.12 -16.83 -9.00
C HIS A 1 4.42 -16.00 -7.75
N ASP A 2 5.54 -16.24 -7.06
CA ASP A 2 6.02 -15.42 -5.93
C ASP A 2 6.63 -14.06 -6.28
N GLU A 3 7.14 -13.84 -7.49
CA GLU A 3 7.76 -12.57 -7.89
C GLU A 3 6.80 -11.37 -7.74
N ASN A 4 5.53 -11.56 -8.09
CA ASN A 4 4.49 -10.54 -7.90
C ASN A 4 4.24 -10.25 -6.41
N VAL A 5 4.34 -11.26 -5.54
CA VAL A 5 4.17 -11.08 -4.09
C VAL A 5 5.32 -10.26 -3.52
N VAL A 6 6.55 -10.53 -3.95
CA VAL A 6 7.74 -9.77 -3.56
C VAL A 6 7.65 -8.32 -4.04
N ALA A 7 7.23 -8.10 -5.30
CA ALA A 7 7.10 -6.76 -5.87
C ALA A 7 6.02 -5.92 -5.15
N VAL A 8 4.84 -6.51 -4.91
CA VAL A 8 3.75 -5.84 -4.16
C VAL A 8 4.19 -5.52 -2.73
N LYS A 9 4.88 -6.45 -2.06
CA LYS A 9 5.41 -6.22 -0.71
C LYS A 9 6.42 -5.06 -0.69
N ALA A 10 7.36 -5.06 -1.64
CA ALA A 10 8.37 -4.01 -1.73
C ALA A 10 7.76 -2.62 -1.98
N ALA A 11 6.73 -2.53 -2.82
CA ALA A 11 6.04 -1.28 -3.09
C ALA A 11 5.33 -0.72 -1.84
N VAL A 12 4.60 -1.56 -1.10
CA VAL A 12 3.88 -1.15 0.12
C VAL A 12 4.82 -0.85 1.30
N ASP A 13 5.93 -1.59 1.42
CA ASP A 13 6.92 -1.32 2.47
C ASP A 13 7.72 -0.03 2.22
N ALA A 14 7.89 0.36 0.95
CA ALA A 14 8.53 1.62 0.57
C ALA A 14 7.63 2.82 0.87
N ASP A 15 6.33 2.70 0.58
CA ASP A 15 5.32 3.69 0.91
C ASP A 15 4.01 3.02 1.35
N GLY A 16 3.72 3.08 2.65
CA GLY A 16 2.53 2.48 3.24
C GLY A 16 1.21 3.19 2.90
N GLN A 17 1.25 4.28 2.13
CA GLN A 17 0.08 5.08 1.73
C GLN A 17 -0.26 4.98 0.23
N VAL A 18 0.22 3.93 -0.45
CA VAL A 18 -0.10 3.68 -1.87
C VAL A 18 -1.53 3.18 -2.06
N THR A 19 -2.18 3.62 -3.13
CA THR A 19 -3.49 3.11 -3.54
C THR A 19 -3.37 1.86 -4.39
N LEU A 20 -4.48 1.15 -4.58
CA LEU A 20 -4.52 0.02 -5.53
C LEU A 20 -4.25 0.47 -6.97
N GLU A 21 -4.68 1.68 -7.33
CA GLU A 21 -4.46 2.23 -8.68
C GLU A 21 -2.97 2.50 -8.92
N ASP A 22 -2.28 3.12 -7.96
CA ASP A 22 -0.82 3.33 -8.02
C ASP A 22 -0.05 2.01 -8.20
N LEU A 23 -0.47 0.96 -7.49
CA LEU A 23 0.14 -0.37 -7.60
C LEU A 23 -0.13 -1.03 -8.96
N VAL A 24 -1.31 -0.81 -9.55
CA VAL A 24 -1.64 -1.30 -10.90
C VAL A 24 -0.78 -0.58 -11.94
N GLU A 25 -0.67 0.74 -11.85
CA GLU A 25 0.14 1.55 -12.77
C GLU A 25 1.63 1.21 -12.66
N THR A 26 2.12 1.04 -11.44
CA THR A 26 3.54 0.78 -11.17
C THR A 26 3.96 -0.64 -11.56
N LEU A 27 3.14 -1.64 -11.24
CA LEU A 27 3.51 -3.06 -11.41
C LEU A 27 2.92 -3.69 -12.68
N GLY A 28 1.94 -3.05 -13.33
CA GLY A 28 1.21 -3.60 -14.46
C GLY A 28 0.37 -4.84 -14.12
N ILE A 29 0.08 -5.05 -12.84
CA ILE A 29 -0.69 -6.21 -12.34
C ILE A 29 -2.14 -5.80 -12.18
N ASN A 30 -3.07 -6.72 -12.46
CA ASN A 30 -4.49 -6.47 -12.26
C ASN A 30 -4.84 -6.19 -10.78
N ALA A 31 -5.73 -5.21 -10.56
CA ALA A 31 -6.17 -4.79 -9.23
C ALA A 31 -6.73 -5.94 -8.36
N MET A 32 -7.47 -6.88 -8.94
CA MET A 32 -8.00 -8.05 -8.20
C MET A 32 -6.86 -8.95 -7.72
N SER A 33 -5.83 -9.15 -8.53
CA SER A 33 -4.65 -9.94 -8.17
C SER A 33 -3.87 -9.26 -7.05
N ILE A 34 -3.67 -7.95 -7.13
CA ILE A 34 -3.01 -7.17 -6.07
C ILE A 34 -3.81 -7.25 -4.76
N SER A 35 -5.12 -7.00 -4.81
CA SER A 35 -6.01 -7.08 -3.64
C SER A 35 -5.95 -8.45 -2.96
N ARG A 36 -5.92 -9.53 -3.76
CA ARG A 36 -5.75 -10.90 -3.27
C ARG A 36 -4.40 -11.12 -2.61
N ILE A 37 -3.31 -10.63 -3.22
CA ILE A 37 -1.95 -10.74 -2.67
C ILE A 37 -1.87 -10.00 -1.33
N LEU A 38 -2.35 -8.76 -1.26
CA LEU A 38 -2.32 -7.94 -0.05
C LEU A 38 -3.06 -8.62 1.10
N LYS A 39 -4.28 -9.11 0.86
CA LYS A 39 -5.11 -9.72 1.91
C LYS A 39 -4.72 -11.16 2.25
N GLU A 40 -4.57 -12.03 1.25
CA GLU A 40 -4.44 -13.47 1.47
C GLU A 40 -2.98 -13.94 1.62
N LYS A 41 -2.02 -13.24 1.00
CA LYS A 41 -0.61 -13.66 1.01
C LYS A 41 0.23 -12.87 2.00
N LEU A 42 -0.02 -11.57 2.08
CA LEU A 42 0.78 -10.65 2.88
C LEU A 42 0.11 -10.23 4.19
N GLY A 43 -1.22 -10.38 4.30
CA GLY A 43 -1.97 -10.05 5.51
C GLY A 43 -2.10 -8.55 5.80
N TYR A 44 -1.90 -7.69 4.79
CA TYR A 44 -2.12 -6.26 4.94
C TYR A 44 -3.61 -5.94 5.09
N THR A 45 -3.89 -4.92 5.90
CA THR A 45 -5.22 -4.36 6.10
C THR A 45 -5.15 -2.86 5.93
N GLU A 46 -6.11 -2.29 5.21
CA GLU A 46 -6.22 -0.84 5.06
C GLU A 46 -6.62 -0.22 6.41
N LYS A 47 -5.89 0.82 6.82
CA LYS A 47 -6.16 1.56 8.05
C LYS A 47 -6.10 3.05 7.75
N SER A 48 -7.04 3.80 8.32
CA SER A 48 -6.99 5.26 8.25
C SER A 48 -5.79 5.78 9.04
N ALA A 49 -5.10 6.76 8.47
CA ALA A 49 -4.03 7.47 9.17
C ALA A 49 -4.57 8.13 10.44
N ARG A 50 -3.77 8.11 11.51
CA ARG A 50 -4.10 8.82 12.75
C ARG A 50 -3.97 10.32 12.52
N TRP A 51 -5.00 11.09 12.89
CA TRP A 51 -4.91 12.55 12.87
C TRP A 51 -3.83 13.04 13.84
N VAL A 52 -2.98 13.97 13.37
CA VAL A 52 -1.91 14.58 14.16
C VAL A 52 -2.15 16.09 14.24
N PRO A 53 -2.26 16.69 15.44
CA PRO A 53 -2.44 18.12 15.59
C PRO A 53 -1.21 18.87 15.09
N HIS A 54 -1.43 19.89 14.27
CA HIS A 54 -0.39 20.83 13.90
C HIS A 54 -0.09 21.73 15.10
N ARG A 55 1.15 21.74 15.61
CA ARG A 55 1.57 22.75 16.57
C ARG A 55 1.58 24.09 15.84
N ALA A 56 0.60 24.94 16.13
CA ALA A 56 0.67 26.34 15.77
C ALA A 56 1.87 26.94 16.52
N GLU A 57 2.96 27.22 15.81
CA GLU A 57 4.03 28.04 16.35
C GLU A 57 3.45 29.45 16.56
N ASN A 58 3.34 29.86 17.83
CA ASN A 58 2.91 31.21 18.20
C ASN A 58 3.87 32.22 17.57
N TYR A 59 3.35 33.02 16.64
CA TYR A 59 3.96 34.29 16.21
C TYR A 59 3.87 35.33 17.32
#